data_AF-A0A4R3PSX5-F1
#
_entry.id   AF-A0A4R3PSX5-F1
#
_cell.length_a   1.000
_cell.length_b   1.000
_cell.length_c   1.000
_cell.angle_alpha   90.00
_cell.angle_beta   90.00
_cell.angle_gamma   90.00
#
_symmetry.space_group_name_H-M   'P 1'
#
loop_
_entity.id
_entity.type
_entity.pdbx_description
1 polymer ?
#
loop_
_entity_poly.entity_id
_entity_poly.type
_entity_poly.pdbx_seq_one_letter_code
_entity_poly.pdbx_strand_id
1 'polypeptide(L)'
;MANTMLDHDVCAMWGRIMSIISAFLRGFAAAALAALLLPAGAALAQTGGCTVENAAGGREILRCPNGVTVTAEAGASFRLNDRNRDGSPDVVSLRGKAILVDVDDARHTGSFQVVTPQAIAAVRGTQWAVDVAGGRTSVLVVQGSVAVRRPTGNPVVLGPGEGVDVTSGAGALEVRRWPAARAAALLARLGQ
;
A
#
# COMPACT_ATOMS: atom_id res chain seq x y z
N MET A 1 -74.02 26.22 52.49
CA MET A 1 -72.91 26.11 53.44
C MET A 1 -71.64 26.18 52.59
N ALA A 2 -71.15 27.37 52.27
CA ALA A 2 -70.19 28.15 53.06
C ALA A 2 -68.89 27.34 53.28
N ASN A 3 -67.68 27.81 53.01
CA ASN A 3 -67.10 29.02 52.44
C ASN A 3 -65.58 28.73 52.56
N THR A 4 -64.75 28.97 51.55
CA THR A 4 -63.30 29.32 51.69
C THR A 4 -62.71 29.45 50.28
N MET A 5 -62.45 30.68 49.84
CA MET A 5 -61.12 31.34 49.89
C MET A 5 -60.27 30.85 48.71
N LEU A 6 -60.21 31.63 47.62
CA LEU A 6 -59.15 32.63 47.34
C LEU A 6 -57.77 31.99 47.53
N ASP A 7 -56.83 32.02 46.61
CA ASP A 7 -56.64 32.88 45.47
C ASP A 7 -55.56 32.25 44.60
N HIS A 8 -55.45 32.80 43.42
CA HIS A 8 -54.55 32.51 42.33
C HIS A 8 -53.08 32.53 42.80
N ASP A 9 -52.24 31.56 42.37
CA ASP A 9 -50.90 31.88 41.82
C ASP A 9 -49.95 30.71 41.48
N VAL A 10 -50.24 29.44 41.78
CA VAL A 10 -49.13 28.43 41.71
C VAL A 10 -49.10 27.57 40.43
N CYS A 11 -50.10 27.65 39.55
CA CYS A 11 -50.17 26.80 38.33
C CYS A 11 -49.69 27.46 37.03
N ALA A 12 -49.10 28.66 37.07
CA ALA A 12 -48.60 29.37 35.89
C ALA A 12 -47.16 29.02 35.49
N MET A 13 -46.57 27.93 36.01
CA MET A 13 -45.19 27.52 35.71
C MET A 13 -45.06 26.11 35.11
N TRP A 14 -46.18 25.44 34.79
CA TRP A 14 -46.18 24.10 34.16
C TRP A 14 -47.11 23.97 32.94
N GLY A 15 -47.64 25.08 32.41
CA GLY A 15 -48.48 25.14 31.20
C GLY A 15 -47.72 25.41 29.88
N ARG A 16 -46.43 25.04 29.79
CA ARG A 16 -45.64 25.07 28.54
C ARG A 16 -45.10 23.70 28.15
N ILE A 17 -45.46 22.68 28.91
CA ILE A 17 -45.16 21.29 28.66
C ILE A 17 -46.46 20.72 28.09
N MET A 18 -46.43 20.22 26.86
CA MET A 18 -47.54 19.50 26.21
C MET A 18 -48.60 20.32 25.43
N SER A 19 -48.23 21.25 24.54
CA SER A 19 -49.12 21.65 23.42
C SER A 19 -48.40 22.32 22.24
N ILE A 20 -47.31 21.71 21.75
CA ILE A 20 -46.70 22.07 20.44
C ILE A 20 -46.40 20.77 19.68
N ILE A 21 -47.34 19.82 19.71
CA ILE A 21 -47.24 18.52 19.02
C ILE A 21 -48.00 18.52 17.68
N SER A 22 -48.68 19.60 17.31
CA SER A 22 -49.46 19.63 16.08
C SER A 22 -49.34 20.99 15.41
N ALA A 23 -48.82 20.97 14.18
CA ALA A 23 -48.81 22.08 13.23
C ALA A 23 -47.75 23.18 13.40
N PHE A 24 -46.49 22.86 13.15
CA PHE A 24 -45.63 23.73 12.31
C PHE A 24 -44.70 22.88 11.41
N LEU A 25 -45.32 21.87 10.79
CA LEU A 25 -44.79 20.90 9.83
C LEU A 25 -44.50 21.49 8.42
N ARG A 26 -44.23 22.80 8.29
CA ARG A 26 -44.13 23.46 6.96
C ARG A 26 -43.04 24.53 6.82
N GLY A 27 -41.99 24.51 7.65
CA GLY A 27 -40.93 25.53 7.62
C GLY A 27 -39.48 25.03 7.56
N PHE A 28 -39.23 23.73 7.73
CA PHE A 28 -37.87 23.17 7.88
C PHE A 28 -37.42 22.29 6.70
N ALA A 29 -38.02 22.46 5.51
CA ALA A 29 -37.67 21.65 4.34
C ALA A 29 -36.50 22.20 3.49
N ALA A 30 -35.97 23.40 3.79
CA ALA A 30 -34.97 24.06 2.93
C ALA A 30 -33.51 23.98 3.43
N ALA A 31 -33.25 23.61 4.69
CA ALA A 31 -31.88 23.62 5.24
C ALA A 31 -31.21 22.23 5.29
N ALA A 32 -31.96 21.14 5.13
CA ALA A 32 -31.42 19.78 5.21
C ALA A 32 -30.85 19.25 3.87
N LEU A 33 -31.07 19.95 2.75
CA LEU A 33 -30.65 19.50 1.42
C LEU A 33 -29.24 20.00 1.01
N ALA A 34 -28.62 20.89 1.80
CA ALA A 34 -27.31 21.48 1.45
C ALA A 34 -26.09 20.68 1.95
N ALA A 35 -26.27 19.62 2.75
CA ALA A 35 -25.17 18.89 3.38
C ALA A 35 -24.71 17.63 2.60
N LEU A 36 -25.33 17.31 1.45
CA LEU A 36 -25.07 16.06 0.70
C LEU A 36 -24.18 16.22 -0.54
N LEU A 37 -23.39 17.29 -0.62
CA LEU A 37 -22.42 17.52 -1.70
C LEU A 37 -20.97 17.45 -1.17
N LEU A 38 -20.67 16.49 -0.29
CA LEU A 38 -19.28 16.09 -0.07
C LEU A 38 -18.83 15.37 -1.35
N PRO A 39 -17.89 15.91 -2.15
CA PRO A 39 -17.34 15.15 -3.24
C PRO A 39 -16.72 13.90 -2.63
N ALA A 40 -17.14 12.73 -3.10
CA ALA A 40 -16.42 11.49 -2.85
C ALA A 40 -15.02 11.71 -3.45
N GLY A 41 -14.09 12.18 -2.62
CA GLY A 41 -12.70 12.30 -3.00
C GLY A 41 -12.29 10.94 -3.52
N ALA A 42 -11.90 10.87 -4.79
CA ALA A 42 -11.29 9.67 -5.33
C ALA A 42 -10.26 9.24 -4.30
N ALA A 43 -10.39 8.01 -3.81
CA ALA A 43 -9.36 7.41 -2.98
C ALA A 43 -8.13 7.32 -3.88
N LEU A 44 -7.31 8.37 -3.86
CA LEU A 44 -5.99 8.32 -4.45
C LEU A 44 -5.25 7.29 -3.60
N ALA A 45 -5.22 6.06 -4.11
CA ALA A 45 -4.24 5.09 -3.66
C ALA A 45 -2.91 5.84 -3.65
N GLN A 46 -2.25 5.86 -2.51
CA GLN A 46 -0.99 6.58 -2.32
C GLN A 46 0.07 5.86 -3.17
N THR A 47 0.11 6.14 -4.47
CA THR A 47 1.03 5.48 -5.42
C THR A 47 2.46 5.97 -5.24
N GLY A 48 2.75 6.77 -4.20
CA GLY A 48 4.09 7.30 -3.94
C GLY A 48 4.63 8.15 -5.08
N GLY A 49 3.76 8.88 -5.79
CA GLY A 49 4.13 9.65 -6.98
C GLY A 49 4.22 8.82 -8.27
N CYS A 50 4.02 7.50 -8.21
CA CYS A 50 4.04 6.65 -9.39
C CYS A 50 2.74 6.76 -10.22
N THR A 51 2.91 6.65 -11.54
CA THR A 51 1.81 6.42 -12.47
C THR A 51 1.59 4.91 -12.62
N VAL A 52 0.33 4.47 -12.59
CA VAL A 52 -0.03 3.04 -12.65
C VAL A 52 -0.64 2.74 -14.01
N GLU A 53 -0.09 1.74 -14.69
CA GLU A 53 -0.54 1.24 -15.98
C GLU A 53 -0.98 -0.23 -15.82
N ASN A 54 -2.22 -0.55 -16.23
CA ASN A 54 -2.70 -1.93 -16.24
C ASN A 54 -2.17 -2.66 -17.48
N ALA A 55 -1.49 -3.77 -17.28
CA ALA A 55 -0.92 -4.58 -18.33
C ALA A 55 -1.69 -5.91 -18.51
N ALA A 56 -1.46 -6.58 -19.65
CA ALA A 56 -2.05 -7.89 -19.93
C ALA A 56 -1.77 -8.91 -18.82
N GLY A 57 -2.71 -9.84 -18.63
CA GLY A 57 -2.61 -10.86 -17.58
C GLY A 57 -2.89 -10.33 -16.17
N GLY A 58 -3.48 -9.12 -16.04
CA GLY A 58 -3.85 -8.52 -14.75
C GLY A 58 -2.68 -7.95 -13.96
N ARG A 59 -1.54 -7.71 -14.62
CA ARG A 59 -0.36 -7.11 -14.02
C ARG A 59 -0.50 -5.60 -13.92
N GLU A 60 0.23 -5.01 -12.99
CA GLU A 60 0.33 -3.56 -12.86
C GLU A 60 1.77 -3.12 -13.11
N ILE A 61 1.97 -2.09 -13.93
CA ILE A 61 3.28 -1.46 -14.15
C ILE A 61 3.23 -0.08 -13.51
N LEU A 62 4.05 0.11 -12.49
CA LEU A 62 4.20 1.37 -11.77
C LEU A 62 5.44 2.08 -12.28
N ARG A 63 5.25 3.23 -12.93
CA ARG A 63 6.34 4.10 -13.40
C ARG A 63 6.46 5.24 -12.42
N CYS A 64 7.51 5.18 -11.62
CA CYS A 64 7.76 6.11 -10.54
C CYS A 64 8.75 7.21 -10.99
N PRO A 65 8.77 8.36 -10.30
CA PRO A 65 9.81 9.36 -10.49
C PRO A 65 11.21 8.78 -10.25
N ASN A 66 12.25 9.54 -10.61
CA ASN A 66 13.66 9.16 -10.39
C ASN A 66 14.06 7.80 -11.01
N GLY A 67 13.38 7.36 -12.07
CA GLY A 67 13.79 6.20 -12.88
C GLY A 67 13.51 4.83 -12.27
N VAL A 68 12.57 4.73 -11.33
CA VAL A 68 12.13 3.45 -10.77
C VAL A 68 10.91 2.94 -11.53
N THR A 69 10.95 1.68 -11.96
CA THR A 69 9.79 0.96 -12.50
C THR A 69 9.55 -0.32 -11.70
N VAL A 70 8.31 -0.55 -11.28
CA VAL A 70 7.91 -1.79 -10.59
C VAL A 70 6.80 -2.46 -11.39
N THR A 71 7.04 -3.67 -11.86
CA THR A 71 5.99 -4.52 -12.46
C THR A 71 5.52 -5.52 -11.43
N ALA A 72 4.24 -5.48 -11.08
CA ALA A 72 3.62 -6.39 -10.12
C ALA A 72 2.82 -7.49 -10.83
N GLU A 73 2.99 -8.73 -10.38
CA GLU A 73 2.13 -9.84 -10.79
C GLU A 73 0.67 -9.58 -10.41
N ALA A 74 -0.26 -10.14 -11.18
CA ALA A 74 -1.67 -10.13 -10.83
C ALA A 74 -1.94 -10.60 -9.40
N GLY A 75 -2.61 -9.74 -8.63
CA GLY A 75 -2.96 -9.99 -7.23
C GLY A 75 -1.79 -9.88 -6.25
N ALA A 76 -0.66 -9.28 -6.64
CA ALA A 76 0.43 -9.02 -5.70
C ALA A 76 0.02 -8.03 -4.60
N SER A 77 0.45 -8.33 -3.37
CA SER A 77 0.18 -7.49 -2.21
C SER A 77 1.44 -6.74 -1.83
N PHE A 78 1.52 -5.46 -2.20
CA PHE A 78 2.67 -4.62 -1.90
C PHE A 78 2.26 -3.20 -1.47
N ARG A 79 3.21 -2.46 -0.90
CA ARG A 79 3.08 -1.02 -0.62
C ARG A 79 4.37 -0.32 -1.00
N LEU A 80 4.24 0.86 -1.61
CA LEU A 80 5.35 1.76 -1.85
C LEU A 80 5.51 2.72 -0.68
N ASN A 81 6.75 3.08 -0.37
CA ASN A 81 7.08 4.07 0.65
C ASN A 81 8.23 4.95 0.16
N ASP A 82 8.06 6.25 0.34
CA ASP A 82 9.06 7.29 0.12
C ASP A 82 9.56 7.74 1.50
N ARG A 83 10.65 7.13 1.96
CA ARG A 83 11.20 7.36 3.30
C ARG A 83 12.01 8.65 3.37
N ASN A 84 12.69 9.01 2.29
CA ASN A 84 13.50 10.24 2.20
C ASN A 84 12.66 11.48 1.81
N ARG A 85 11.38 11.29 1.46
CA ARG A 85 10.40 12.32 1.09
C ARG A 85 10.83 13.15 -0.12
N ASP A 86 11.43 12.48 -1.10
CA ASP A 86 11.90 13.13 -2.34
C ASP A 86 10.86 13.09 -3.48
N GLY A 87 9.69 12.49 -3.24
CA GLY A 87 8.62 12.33 -4.22
C GLY A 87 8.70 11.04 -5.03
N SER A 88 9.71 10.20 -4.81
CA SER A 88 9.86 8.87 -5.39
C SER A 88 9.95 7.81 -4.29
N PRO A 89 9.35 6.63 -4.44
CA PRO A 89 9.55 5.57 -3.47
C PRO A 89 11.00 5.06 -3.52
N ASP A 90 11.59 4.83 -2.34
CA ASP A 90 12.88 4.14 -2.16
C ASP A 90 12.69 2.74 -1.57
N VAL A 91 11.45 2.39 -1.18
CA VAL A 91 11.10 1.10 -0.58
C VAL A 91 9.81 0.52 -1.16
N VAL A 92 9.83 -0.77 -1.48
CA VAL A 92 8.64 -1.60 -1.71
C VAL A 92 8.53 -2.62 -0.57
N SER A 93 7.42 -2.59 0.17
CA SER A 93 7.07 -3.65 1.11
C SER A 93 6.21 -4.71 0.42
N LEU A 94 6.77 -5.87 0.10
CA LEU A 94 6.08 -6.97 -0.58
C LEU A 94 5.66 -8.05 0.42
N ARG A 95 4.40 -8.50 0.34
CA ARG A 95 3.82 -9.50 1.26
C ARG A 95 3.36 -10.78 0.58
N GLY A 96 3.15 -10.77 -0.74
CA GLY A 96 2.74 -11.95 -1.48
C GLY A 96 2.86 -11.73 -2.98
N LYS A 97 3.10 -12.84 -3.71
CA LYS A 97 3.34 -12.88 -5.16
C LYS A 97 4.64 -12.19 -5.55
N ALA A 98 4.84 -12.00 -6.85
CA ALA A 98 6.06 -11.47 -7.42
C ALA A 98 5.97 -10.02 -7.87
N ILE A 99 7.12 -9.34 -7.82
CA ILE A 99 7.39 -8.08 -8.51
C ILE A 99 8.71 -8.16 -9.28
N LEU A 100 8.81 -7.43 -10.38
CA LEU A 100 10.05 -7.07 -11.04
C LEU A 100 10.33 -5.61 -10.74
N VAL A 101 11.52 -5.30 -10.25
CA VAL A 101 11.99 -3.94 -10.02
C VAL A 101 13.09 -3.62 -11.01
N ASP A 102 12.97 -2.48 -11.66
CA ASP A 102 13.99 -1.88 -12.50
C ASP A 102 14.31 -0.48 -11.96
N VAL A 103 15.60 -0.23 -11.68
CA VAL A 103 16.08 1.04 -11.15
C VAL A 103 17.16 1.54 -12.09
N ASP A 104 16.90 2.66 -12.75
CA ASP A 104 17.86 3.37 -13.59
C ASP A 104 18.86 4.12 -12.69
N ASP A 105 20.14 3.70 -12.65
CA ASP A 105 21.18 4.32 -11.84
C ASP A 105 21.59 5.74 -12.30
N ALA A 106 21.34 6.09 -13.55
CA ALA A 106 21.60 7.43 -14.04
C ALA A 106 20.58 8.44 -13.50
N ARG A 107 19.37 7.99 -13.13
CA ARG A 107 18.29 8.85 -12.61
C ARG A 107 18.02 8.65 -11.12
N HIS A 108 18.30 7.48 -10.57
CA HIS A 108 18.00 7.16 -9.18
C HIS A 108 19.20 7.44 -8.27
N THR A 109 19.00 8.28 -7.25
CA THR A 109 20.01 8.55 -6.24
C THR A 109 19.70 7.80 -4.95
N GLY A 110 20.69 7.09 -4.41
CA GLY A 110 20.52 6.32 -3.18
C GLY A 110 20.27 4.83 -3.42
N SER A 111 19.75 4.15 -2.40
CA SER A 111 19.46 2.71 -2.45
C SER A 111 17.96 2.47 -2.58
N PHE A 112 17.56 1.59 -3.48
CA PHE A 112 16.19 1.07 -3.52
C PHE A 112 16.11 -0.26 -2.80
N GLN A 113 15.04 -0.52 -2.04
CA GLN A 113 14.89 -1.73 -1.25
C GLN A 113 13.54 -2.42 -1.49
N VAL A 114 13.55 -3.75 -1.61
CA VAL A 114 12.35 -4.56 -1.41
C VAL A 114 12.44 -5.23 -0.05
N VAL A 115 11.47 -4.93 0.80
CA VAL A 115 11.33 -5.50 2.13
C VAL A 115 10.21 -6.53 2.11
N THR A 116 10.54 -7.75 2.52
CA THR A 116 9.62 -8.87 2.66
C THR A 116 9.61 -9.35 4.11
N PRO A 117 8.69 -10.24 4.52
CA PRO A 117 8.74 -10.80 5.87
C PRO A 117 10.07 -11.53 6.19
N GLN A 118 10.70 -12.16 5.20
CA GLN A 118 11.87 -13.02 5.38
C GLN A 118 13.20 -12.30 5.07
N ALA A 119 13.18 -11.31 4.18
CA ALA A 119 14.39 -10.72 3.61
C ALA A 119 14.24 -9.24 3.26
N ILE A 120 15.39 -8.57 3.22
CA ILE A 120 15.58 -7.25 2.65
C ILE A 120 16.56 -7.41 1.50
N ALA A 121 16.15 -6.96 0.32
CA ALA A 121 17.00 -6.95 -0.86
C ALA A 121 17.17 -5.49 -1.31
N ALA A 122 18.42 -5.08 -1.52
CA ALA A 122 18.80 -3.68 -1.69
C ALA A 122 19.80 -3.51 -2.83
N VAL A 123 19.66 -2.41 -3.57
CA VAL A 123 20.38 -2.18 -4.82
C VAL A 123 20.75 -0.72 -5.02
N ARG A 124 21.62 -0.49 -6.00
CA ARG A 124 21.84 0.79 -6.68
C ARG A 124 21.97 0.48 -8.17
N GLY A 125 20.90 0.65 -8.96
CA GLY A 125 20.95 0.43 -10.41
C GLY A 125 20.87 -1.01 -10.90
N THR A 126 19.68 -1.62 -10.91
CA THR A 126 19.55 -3.06 -11.21
C THR A 126 18.16 -3.43 -11.69
N GLN A 127 18.07 -4.52 -12.44
CA GLN A 127 16.81 -5.20 -12.72
C GLN A 127 16.77 -6.55 -12.01
N TRP A 128 15.74 -6.80 -11.21
CA TRP A 128 15.66 -7.98 -10.35
C TRP A 128 14.22 -8.29 -9.92
N ALA A 129 13.94 -9.57 -9.69
CA ALA A 129 12.64 -10.06 -9.31
C ALA A 129 12.63 -10.57 -7.87
N VAL A 130 11.51 -10.34 -7.18
CA VAL A 130 11.25 -10.86 -5.82
C VAL A 130 9.92 -11.55 -5.83
N ASP A 131 9.85 -12.78 -5.30
CA ASP A 131 8.61 -13.54 -5.12
C ASP A 131 8.44 -13.91 -3.65
N VAL A 132 7.27 -13.63 -3.09
CA VAL A 132 6.88 -14.04 -1.74
C VAL A 132 5.79 -15.10 -1.83
N ALA A 133 6.16 -16.34 -1.51
CA ALA A 133 5.27 -17.49 -1.57
C ALA A 133 5.62 -18.52 -0.49
N GLY A 134 4.61 -19.12 0.15
CA GLY A 134 4.80 -20.26 1.07
C GLY A 134 5.77 -20.00 2.23
N GLY A 135 5.81 -18.77 2.77
CA GLY A 135 6.74 -18.42 3.85
C GLY A 135 8.20 -18.24 3.41
N ARG A 136 8.45 -18.14 2.10
CA ARG A 136 9.77 -17.93 1.49
C ARG A 136 9.77 -16.65 0.66
N THR A 137 10.88 -15.93 0.71
CA THR A 137 11.23 -14.89 -0.26
C THR A 137 12.25 -15.45 -1.22
N SER A 138 11.95 -15.43 -2.52
CA SER A 138 12.88 -15.81 -3.57
C SER A 138 13.32 -14.54 -4.29
N VAL A 139 14.63 -14.36 -4.47
CA VAL A 139 15.19 -13.21 -5.20
C VAL A 139 15.97 -13.73 -6.39
N LEU A 140 15.77 -13.13 -7.56
CA LEU A 140 16.48 -13.42 -8.81
C LEU A 140 17.01 -12.12 -9.39
N VAL A 141 18.28 -12.09 -9.78
CA VAL A 141 18.88 -10.93 -10.45
C VAL A 141 18.84 -11.12 -11.95
N VAL A 142 18.31 -10.13 -12.67
CA VAL A 142 18.30 -10.11 -14.14
C VAL A 142 19.50 -9.32 -14.64
N GLN A 143 19.76 -8.14 -14.05
CA GLN A 143 20.88 -7.28 -14.39
C GLN A 143 21.44 -6.59 -13.14
N GLY A 144 22.76 -6.38 -13.12
CA GLY A 144 23.48 -5.69 -12.05
C GLY A 144 23.73 -6.61 -10.85
N SER A 145 23.74 -6.03 -9.64
CA SER A 145 24.06 -6.76 -8.41
C SER A 145 23.12 -6.41 -7.26
N VAL A 146 22.60 -7.42 -6.57
CA VAL A 146 21.62 -7.24 -5.48
C VAL A 146 22.19 -7.76 -4.18
N ALA A 147 22.21 -6.91 -3.15
CA ALA A 147 22.54 -7.33 -1.80
C ALA A 147 21.27 -7.85 -1.10
N VAL A 148 21.26 -9.11 -0.70
CA VAL A 148 20.13 -9.75 0.00
C VAL A 148 20.56 -10.15 1.40
N ARG A 149 19.75 -9.79 2.39
CA ARG A 149 19.96 -10.19 3.78
C ARG A 149 18.65 -10.53 4.47
N ARG A 150 18.76 -11.27 5.56
CA ARG A 150 17.70 -11.36 6.57
C ARG A 150 17.57 -10.01 7.31
N PRO A 151 16.43 -9.72 7.97
CA PRO A 151 16.30 -8.52 8.81
C PRO A 151 17.44 -8.37 9.82
N THR A 152 17.86 -9.50 10.40
CA THR A 152 19.06 -9.65 11.23
C THR A 152 20.05 -10.57 10.52
N GLY A 153 21.24 -10.08 10.21
CA GLY A 153 22.30 -10.87 9.59
C GLY A 153 23.06 -10.12 8.50
N ASN A 154 24.13 -10.75 8.04
CA ASN A 154 25.00 -10.18 7.00
C ASN A 154 24.37 -10.36 5.61
N PRO A 155 24.60 -9.40 4.69
CA PRO A 155 24.19 -9.53 3.31
C PRO A 155 25.04 -10.53 2.53
N VAL A 156 24.42 -11.19 1.57
CA VAL A 156 25.07 -11.84 0.44
C VAL A 156 24.79 -11.03 -0.82
N VAL A 157 25.72 -11.04 -1.78
CA VAL A 157 25.56 -10.33 -3.05
C VAL A 157 25.29 -11.34 -4.14
N LEU A 158 24.27 -11.07 -4.95
CA LEU A 158 23.88 -11.85 -6.12
C LEU A 158 24.23 -11.07 -7.39
N GLY A 159 24.73 -11.75 -8.41
CA GLY A 159 24.91 -11.26 -9.76
C GLY A 159 23.88 -11.82 -10.76
N PRO A 160 23.97 -11.45 -12.04
CA PRO A 160 22.98 -11.82 -13.05
C PRO A 160 22.77 -13.33 -13.22
N GLY A 161 21.50 -13.76 -13.21
CA GLY A 161 21.10 -15.16 -13.28
C GLY A 161 21.28 -15.94 -11.97
N GLU A 162 21.80 -15.31 -10.93
CA GLU A 162 21.82 -15.87 -9.57
C GLU A 162 20.54 -15.53 -8.83
N GLY A 163 20.20 -16.43 -7.91
CA GLY A 163 19.11 -16.21 -6.99
C GLY A 163 19.36 -16.84 -5.63
N VAL A 164 18.54 -16.45 -4.68
CA VAL A 164 18.58 -16.93 -3.30
C VAL A 164 17.16 -17.15 -2.80
N ASP A 165 16.99 -18.20 -2.00
CA ASP A 165 15.75 -18.54 -1.32
C ASP A 165 15.91 -18.27 0.18
N VAL A 166 15.09 -17.38 0.73
CA VAL A 166 15.13 -16.98 2.13
C VAL A 166 13.86 -17.41 2.83
N THR A 167 13.96 -18.38 3.73
CA THR A 167 12.89 -18.78 4.67
C THR A 167 13.09 -18.09 6.02
N SER A 168 12.22 -18.28 7.02
CA SER A 168 12.56 -17.91 8.40
C SER A 168 13.73 -18.74 8.94
N GLY A 169 14.56 -18.16 9.82
CA GLY A 169 15.68 -18.85 10.48
C GLY A 169 17.00 -18.07 10.49
N ALA A 170 18.06 -18.71 10.98
CA ALA A 170 19.40 -18.13 11.14
C ALA A 170 20.48 -18.77 10.24
N GLY A 171 20.11 -19.71 9.37
CA GLY A 171 21.04 -20.36 8.45
C GLY A 171 21.63 -19.39 7.43
N ALA A 172 22.84 -19.71 6.96
CA ALA A 172 23.52 -18.98 5.90
C ALA A 172 22.64 -18.90 4.63
N LEU A 173 22.74 -17.78 3.92
CA LEU A 173 22.06 -17.60 2.65
C LEU A 173 22.89 -18.24 1.54
N GLU A 174 22.30 -19.17 0.81
CA GLU A 174 22.97 -19.86 -0.28
C GLU A 174 22.66 -19.20 -1.62
N VAL A 175 23.64 -18.49 -2.17
CA VAL A 175 23.55 -17.94 -3.53
C VAL A 175 23.79 -19.07 -4.53
N ARG A 176 22.90 -19.20 -5.50
CA ARG A 176 23.00 -20.23 -6.55
C ARG A 176 22.60 -19.64 -7.89
N ARG A 177 23.26 -20.06 -8.97
CA ARG A 177 22.73 -19.86 -10.33
C ARG A 177 21.40 -20.59 -10.45
N TRP A 178 20.33 -19.88 -10.80
CA TRP A 178 19.05 -20.53 -11.02
C TRP A 178 19.01 -21.27 -12.37
N PRO A 179 18.39 -22.45 -12.43
CA PRO A 179 18.09 -23.09 -13.71
C PRO A 179 17.25 -22.16 -14.59
N ALA A 180 17.55 -22.13 -15.90
CA ALA A 180 16.89 -21.23 -16.85
C ALA A 180 15.36 -21.35 -16.83
N ALA A 181 14.83 -22.58 -16.75
CA ALA A 181 13.40 -22.84 -16.67
C ALA A 181 12.75 -22.20 -15.43
N ARG A 182 13.43 -22.24 -14.27
CA ARG A 182 12.94 -21.63 -13.03
C ARG A 182 12.91 -20.11 -13.14
N ALA A 183 13.98 -19.52 -13.66
CA ALA A 183 14.06 -18.07 -13.89
C ALA A 183 12.97 -17.60 -14.87
N ALA A 184 12.85 -18.27 -16.02
CA ALA A 184 11.85 -17.98 -17.03
C ALA A 184 10.40 -18.09 -16.49
N ALA A 185 10.11 -19.10 -15.66
CA ALA A 185 8.78 -19.25 -15.06
C ALA A 185 8.41 -18.07 -14.14
N LEU A 186 9.36 -17.54 -13.36
CA LEU A 186 9.14 -16.35 -12.55
C LEU A 186 8.93 -15.11 -13.43
N LEU A 187 9.82 -14.93 -14.41
CA LEU A 187 9.80 -13.76 -15.29
C LEU A 187 8.56 -13.70 -16.20
N ALA A 188 8.05 -14.85 -16.65
CA ALA A 188 6.81 -14.94 -17.44
C ALA A 188 5.58 -14.42 -16.67
N ARG A 189 5.50 -14.67 -15.36
CA ARG A 189 4.46 -14.10 -14.47
C ARG A 189 4.50 -12.57 -14.45
N LEU A 190 5.67 -12.00 -14.71
CA LEU A 190 5.98 -10.56 -14.72
C LEU A 190 6.01 -9.97 -16.14
N GLY A 191 5.79 -10.79 -17.17
CA GLY A 191 5.69 -10.34 -18.56
C GLY A 191 6.98 -10.07 -19.27
N GLN A 192 8.06 -10.69 -18.81
CA GLN A 192 9.33 -10.73 -19.55
C GLN A 192 9.42 -12.00 -20.40
#